data_AF-A0A5S4ZYJ9-F1
#
_entry.id   AF-A0A5S4ZYJ9-F1
#
_cell.length_a   1.000
_cell.length_b   1.000
_cell.length_c   1.000
_cell.angle_alpha   90.00
_cell.angle_beta   90.00
_cell.angle_gamma   90.00
#
_symmetry.space_group_name_H-M   'P 1'
#
loop_
_entity.id
_entity.type
_entity.pdbx_description
1 polymer ?
#
loop_
_entity_poly.entity_id
_entity_poly.type
_entity_poly.pdbx_seq_one_letter_code
_entity_poly.pdbx_strand_id
1 'polypeptide(L)'
;MSRFVCDICGEEVAVHEGILTWARDDETLSNFTLTHKNSPERNCQPANNNRFKDLYTLTMIHGYLEFIAYLVDRWESGFFLRDAESLKKVLEQLNLHMHEKIILLTEEEN
;
A
#
# COMPACT_ATOMS: atom_id res chain seq x y z
N MET A 1 -16.26 -3.68 -5.67
CA MET A 1 -15.24 -4.23 -4.77
C MET A 1 -13.90 -4.15 -5.48
N SER A 2 -13.26 -3.01 -5.31
CA SER A 2 -11.85 -2.73 -5.44
C SER A 2 -11.04 -3.95 -5.07
N ARG A 3 -10.33 -4.43 -6.07
CA ARG A 3 -9.43 -5.57 -5.95
C ARG A 3 -8.05 -4.99 -5.85
N PHE A 4 -7.38 -5.23 -4.74
CA PHE A 4 -5.95 -5.03 -4.68
C PHE A 4 -5.30 -6.10 -5.57
N VAL A 5 -4.32 -5.71 -6.38
CA VAL A 5 -3.64 -6.61 -7.31
C VAL A 5 -2.18 -6.76 -6.89
N CYS A 6 -1.71 -7.99 -6.81
CA CYS A 6 -0.32 -8.27 -6.48
C CYS A 6 0.58 -7.87 -7.64
N ASP A 7 1.58 -7.04 -7.35
CA ASP A 7 2.56 -6.59 -8.34
C ASP A 7 3.49 -7.71 -8.84
N ILE A 8 3.50 -8.87 -8.19
CA ILE A 8 4.37 -10.01 -8.54
C ILE A 8 3.62 -11.11 -9.30
N CYS A 9 2.51 -11.63 -8.77
CA CYS A 9 1.76 -12.71 -9.42
C CYS A 9 0.59 -12.22 -10.27
N GLY A 10 0.18 -10.95 -10.15
CA GLY A 10 -0.98 -10.39 -10.86
C GLY A 10 -2.34 -10.83 -10.31
N GLU A 11 -2.37 -11.68 -9.28
CA GLU A 11 -3.61 -12.12 -8.65
C GLU A 11 -4.15 -11.11 -7.63
N GLU A 12 -5.42 -11.27 -7.26
CA GLU A 12 -6.06 -10.46 -6.23
C GLU A 12 -5.43 -10.69 -4.84
N VAL A 13 -5.34 -9.61 -4.07
CA VAL A 13 -4.81 -9.58 -2.70
C VAL A 13 -5.94 -9.20 -1.75
N ALA A 14 -6.37 -10.12 -0.90
CA ALA A 14 -7.29 -9.78 0.18
C ALA A 14 -6.60 -8.89 1.23
N VAL A 15 -7.39 -8.03 1.89
CA VAL A 15 -6.88 -7.02 2.83
C VAL A 15 -6.00 -7.61 3.95
N HIS A 16 -6.34 -8.81 4.44
CA HIS A 16 -5.63 -9.46 5.54
C HIS A 16 -4.33 -10.17 5.12
N GLU A 17 -4.18 -10.52 3.84
CA GLU A 17 -2.99 -11.17 3.28
C GLU A 17 -2.03 -10.19 2.60
N GLY A 18 -2.45 -8.95 2.38
CA GLY A 18 -1.68 -7.95 1.67
C GLY A 18 -0.64 -7.23 2.50
N ILE A 19 0.44 -6.85 1.84
CA ILE A 19 1.51 -6.02 2.39
C ILE A 19 1.98 -5.00 1.34
N LEU A 20 2.07 -3.74 1.74
CA LEU A 20 2.75 -2.71 0.99
C LEU A 20 4.21 -2.70 1.43
N THR A 21 5.14 -2.73 0.47
CA THR A 21 6.57 -2.59 0.73
C THR A 21 7.16 -1.48 -0.13
N TRP A 22 8.24 -0.85 0.31
CA TRP A 22 8.98 0.13 -0.47
C TRP A 22 10.45 0.12 -0.10
N ALA A 23 11.29 0.58 -1.03
CA ALA A 23 12.70 0.81 -0.80
C ALA A 23 12.93 2.21 -0.22
N ARG A 24 13.91 2.30 0.67
CA ARG A 24 14.40 3.53 1.26
C ARG A 24 15.92 3.51 1.33
N ASP A 25 16.56 4.16 0.38
CA ASP A 25 18.00 4.18 0.16
C ASP A 25 18.44 5.60 -0.24
N ASP A 26 19.59 6.04 0.25
CA ASP A 26 20.27 7.29 -0.13
C ASP A 26 19.33 8.50 -0.34
N GLU A 27 18.52 8.81 0.67
CA GLU A 27 17.54 9.92 0.64
C GLU A 27 16.48 9.79 -0.47
N THR A 28 16.19 8.57 -0.90
CA THR A 28 15.12 8.29 -1.86
C THR A 28 14.07 7.34 -1.30
N LEU A 29 12.85 7.52 -1.81
CA LEU A 29 11.77 6.55 -1.68
C LEU A 29 11.46 6.00 -3.08
N SER A 30 11.36 4.69 -3.20
CA SER A 30 11.15 4.04 -4.50
C SER A 30 10.54 2.64 -4.35
N ASN A 31 10.19 2.03 -5.49
CA ASN A 31 9.77 0.64 -5.59
C ASN A 31 8.60 0.29 -4.65
N PHE A 32 7.55 1.10 -4.66
CA PHE A 32 6.34 0.82 -3.88
C PHE A 32 5.60 -0.35 -4.53
N THR A 33 5.47 -1.45 -3.79
CA THR A 33 4.82 -2.66 -4.30
C THR A 33 3.82 -3.21 -3.31
N LEU A 34 2.63 -3.52 -3.81
CA LEU A 34 1.58 -4.24 -3.10
C LEU A 34 1.63 -5.72 -3.45
N THR A 35 1.83 -6.57 -2.45
CA THR A 35 2.06 -8.01 -2.66
C THR A 35 1.34 -8.84 -1.60
N HIS A 36 1.22 -10.15 -1.84
CA HIS A 36 0.88 -11.10 -0.78
C HIS A 36 2.05 -11.23 0.21
N LYS A 37 1.74 -11.38 1.48
CA LYS A 37 2.71 -11.83 2.49
C LYS A 37 3.26 -13.19 2.11
N ASN A 38 4.54 -13.42 2.40
CA ASN A 38 5.13 -14.73 2.17
C ASN A 38 4.47 -15.81 3.03
N SER A 39 4.18 -16.94 2.41
CA SER A 39 3.62 -18.15 3.02
C SER A 39 4.26 -19.39 2.38
N PRO A 40 4.04 -20.61 2.91
CA PRO A 40 4.55 -21.83 2.27
C PRO A 40 4.10 -22.01 0.80
N GLU A 41 2.98 -21.39 0.41
CA GLU A 41 2.37 -21.51 -0.91
C GLU A 41 2.66 -20.30 -1.82
N ARG A 42 3.11 -19.17 -1.26
CA ARG A 42 3.32 -17.91 -1.98
C ARG A 42 4.60 -17.22 -1.55
N ASN A 43 5.43 -16.86 -2.53
CA ASN A 43 6.65 -16.07 -2.32
C ASN A 43 6.60 -14.79 -3.17
N CYS A 44 5.69 -13.88 -2.80
CA CYS A 44 5.46 -12.63 -3.53
C CYS A 44 6.07 -11.41 -2.84
N GLN A 45 6.35 -11.47 -1.54
CA GLN A 45 6.88 -10.34 -0.81
C GLN A 45 8.37 -10.13 -1.16
N PRO A 46 8.75 -8.98 -1.75
CA PRO A 46 10.13 -8.75 -2.18
C PRO A 46 11.10 -8.70 -1.00
N ALA A 47 12.20 -9.45 -1.08
CA ALA A 47 13.25 -9.45 -0.04
C ALA A 47 14.07 -8.15 -0.01
N ASN A 48 14.09 -7.43 -1.13
CA ASN A 48 14.94 -6.26 -1.36
C ASN A 48 14.32 -4.95 -0.83
N ASN A 49 13.04 -4.97 -0.47
CA ASN A 49 12.35 -3.80 0.08
C ASN A 49 12.53 -3.76 1.59
N ASN A 50 13.02 -2.64 2.11
CA ASN A 50 13.46 -2.52 3.50
C ASN A 50 12.39 -1.93 4.44
N ARG A 51 11.26 -1.47 3.91
CA ARG A 51 10.13 -0.94 4.69
C ARG A 51 8.83 -1.59 4.24
N PHE A 52 7.90 -1.74 5.18
CA PHE A 52 6.61 -2.34 4.92
C PHE A 52 5.51 -1.80 5.84
N LYS A 53 4.25 -1.93 5.40
CA LYS A 53 3.06 -1.76 6.23
C LYS A 53 1.99 -2.76 5.78
N ASP A 54 1.28 -3.34 6.74
CA ASP A 54 0.20 -4.28 6.45
C ASP A 54 -0.97 -3.59 5.74
N LEU A 55 -1.52 -4.26 4.73
CA LEU A 55 -2.64 -3.72 3.96
C LEU A 55 -3.88 -3.52 4.85
N TYR A 56 -4.15 -4.44 5.76
CA TYR A 56 -5.19 -4.28 6.79
C TYR A 56 -5.07 -2.94 7.54
N THR A 57 -3.86 -2.58 7.97
CA THR A 57 -3.62 -1.28 8.62
C THR A 57 -3.84 -0.12 7.66
N LEU A 58 -3.36 -0.21 6.42
CA LEU A 58 -3.50 0.85 5.42
C LEU A 58 -4.95 1.09 4.98
N THR A 59 -5.83 0.10 5.07
CA THR A 59 -7.27 0.25 4.76
C THR A 59 -8.09 0.85 5.92
N MET A 60 -7.47 1.08 7.08
CA MET A 60 -8.05 1.86 8.17
C MET A 60 -7.68 3.33 8.00
N ILE A 61 -8.63 4.25 8.21
CA ILE A 61 -8.42 5.70 8.06
C ILE A 61 -7.18 6.18 8.82
N HIS A 62 -7.03 5.74 10.08
CA HIS A 62 -5.86 6.09 10.90
C HIS A 62 -4.55 5.60 10.27
N GLY A 63 -4.50 4.33 9.86
CA GLY A 63 -3.29 3.73 9.29
C GLY A 63 -2.92 4.31 7.93
N TYR A 64 -3.91 4.73 7.13
CA TYR A 64 -3.72 5.51 5.91
C TYR A 64 -3.12 6.89 6.19
N LEU A 65 -3.71 7.66 7.12
CA LEU A 65 -3.22 8.99 7.48
C LEU A 65 -1.80 8.96 8.04
N GLU A 66 -1.47 7.97 8.88
CA GLU A 66 -0.09 7.75 9.34
C GLU A 66 0.88 7.46 8.18
N PHE A 67 0.44 6.74 7.15
CA PHE A 67 1.28 6.48 5.99
C PHE A 67 1.51 7.75 5.16
N ILE A 68 0.49 8.57 4.97
CA ILE A 68 0.63 9.88 4.33
C ILE A 68 1.55 10.79 5.15
N ALA A 69 1.36 10.85 6.47
CA ALA A 69 2.24 11.62 7.36
C ALA A 69 3.69 11.15 7.25
N TYR A 70 3.93 9.84 7.22
CA TYR A 70 5.27 9.29 6.97
C TYR A 70 5.88 9.81 5.66
N LEU A 71 5.11 9.83 4.56
CA LEU A 71 5.60 10.33 3.26
C LEU A 71 5.93 11.83 3.32
N VAL A 72 5.08 12.63 3.97
CA VAL A 72 5.29 14.07 4.16
C VAL A 72 6.54 14.33 5.00
N ASP A 73 6.71 13.63 6.12
CA ASP A 73 7.89 13.75 6.98
C ASP A 73 9.18 13.40 6.24
N ARG A 74 9.14 12.38 5.36
CA ARG A 74 10.28 12.01 4.53
C ARG A 74 10.60 13.12 3.52
N TRP A 75 9.59 13.67 2.86
CA TRP A 75 9.77 14.81 1.96
C TRP A 75 10.40 15.99 2.69
N GLU A 76 9.87 16.38 3.86
CA GLU A 76 10.43 17.48 4.67
C GLU A 76 11.88 17.21 5.06
N SER A 77 12.24 15.95 5.31
CA SER A 77 13.61 15.51 5.60
C SER A 77 14.54 15.49 4.38
N GLY A 78 14.09 15.99 3.21
CA GLY A 78 14.89 16.04 1.99
C GLY A 78 14.84 14.78 1.14
N PHE A 79 13.96 13.82 1.43
CA PHE A 79 13.84 12.63 0.59
C PHE A 79 13.14 12.96 -0.73
N PHE A 80 13.63 12.40 -1.83
CA PHE A 80 13.02 12.51 -3.14
C PHE A 80 12.32 11.21 -3.56
N LEU A 81 11.21 11.35 -4.27
CA LEU A 81 10.47 10.22 -4.82
C LEU A 81 11.06 9.87 -6.20
N ARG A 82 11.77 8.74 -6.29
CA ARG A 82 12.43 8.32 -7.54
C ARG A 82 11.48 7.61 -8.50
N ASP A 83 10.46 6.96 -7.96
CA ASP A 83 9.47 6.20 -8.71
C ASP A 83 8.05 6.58 -8.26
N ALA A 84 7.61 7.75 -8.73
CA ALA A 84 6.31 8.29 -8.35
C ALA A 84 5.13 7.46 -8.88
N GLU A 85 5.32 6.75 -10.00
CA GLU A 85 4.26 5.95 -10.61
C GLU A 85 3.93 4.73 -9.74
N SER A 86 4.94 4.07 -9.16
CA SER A 86 4.72 2.98 -8.22
C SER A 86 3.90 3.40 -7.00
N LEU A 87 4.23 4.55 -6.40
CA LEU A 87 3.46 5.11 -5.28
C LEU A 87 2.03 5.45 -5.71
N LYS A 88 1.87 6.10 -6.86
CA LYS A 88 0.57 6.51 -7.39
C LYS A 88 -0.35 5.29 -7.61
N LYS A 89 0.17 4.23 -8.22
CA LYS A 89 -0.56 2.97 -8.43
C LYS A 89 -1.08 2.37 -7.11
N VAL A 90 -0.28 2.39 -6.05
CA VAL A 90 -0.69 1.90 -4.73
C VAL A 90 -1.76 2.82 -4.13
N LEU A 91 -1.57 4.14 -4.17
CA LEU A 91 -2.53 5.10 -3.64
C LEU A 91 -3.87 5.03 -4.36
N GLU A 92 -3.89 4.82 -5.68
CA GLU A 92 -5.12 4.64 -6.46
C GLU A 92 -5.93 3.43 -5.97
N GLN A 93 -5.28 2.29 -5.77
CA GLN A 93 -5.94 1.08 -5.25
C GLN A 93 -6.47 1.28 -3.82
N LEU A 94 -5.68 1.91 -2.95
CA LEU A 94 -6.10 2.23 -1.57
C LEU A 94 -7.30 3.18 -1.56
N ASN A 95 -7.26 4.24 -2.36
CA ASN A 95 -8.33 5.24 -2.42
C ASN A 95 -9.63 4.64 -2.96
N LEU A 96 -9.55 3.82 -4.02
CA LEU A 96 -10.72 3.12 -4.54
C LEU A 96 -11.35 2.23 -3.47
N HIS A 97 -10.53 1.49 -2.72
CA HIS A 97 -11.01 0.64 -1.63
C HIS A 97 -11.66 1.40 -0.49
N MET A 98 -11.03 2.47 -0.03
CA MET A 98 -11.61 3.31 1.02
C MET A 98 -12.92 3.96 0.58
N HIS A 99 -12.99 4.43 -0.68
CA HIS A 99 -14.17 5.08 -1.22
C HIS A 99 -15.38 4.13 -1.27
N GLU A 100 -15.18 2.91 -1.79
CA GLU A 100 -16.24 1.90 -1.80
C GLU A 100 -16.69 1.51 -0.38
N LYS A 101 -15.75 1.39 0.57
CA LYS A 101 -16.11 1.09 1.96
C LYS A 101 -16.99 2.19 2.57
N ILE A 102 -16.72 3.45 2.25
CA ILE A 102 -17.55 4.59 2.68
C ILE A 102 -18.95 4.48 2.07
N ILE A 103 -19.06 4.21 0.76
CA ILE A 103 -20.35 4.03 0.08
C ILE A 103 -21.18 2.94 0.77
N LEU A 104 -20.58 1.77 1.01
CA LEU A 104 -21.28 0.65 1.67
C LEU A 104 -21.80 1.02 3.05
N LEU A 105 -21.00 1.73 3.86
CA LEU A 105 -21.43 2.20 5.18
C LEU A 105 -22.61 3.18 5.08
N THR A 106 -22.64 4.04 4.06
CA THR A 106 -23.75 4.98 3.85
C THR A 106 -25.01 4.34 3.27
N GLU A 107 -24.87 3.21 2.55
CA GLU A 107 -25.99 2.44 2.01
C GLU A 107 -26.65 1.54 3.07
N GLU A 108 -25.88 1.01 4.02
CA GLU A 108 -26.37 0.20 5.15
C GLU A 108 -27.16 1.02 6.20
N GLU A 109 -26.98 2.34 6.22
CA GLU A 109 -27.67 3.26 7.13
C GLU A 109 -29.02 3.80 6.59
N ASN A 110 -29.43 3.42 5.37
CA ASN A 110 -30.70 3.81 4.73
C ASN A 110 -31.68 2.62 4.57
#